data_AF-A0A9D6TQ77-F1
#
_entry.id   AF-A0A9D6TQ77-F1
#
_cell.length_a   1.000
_cell.length_b   1.000
_cell.length_c   1.000
_cell.angle_alpha   90.00
_cell.angle_beta   90.00
_cell.angle_gamma   90.00
#
_symmetry.space_group_name_H-M   'P 1'
#
loop_
_entity.id
_entity.type
_entity.pdbx_description
1 polymer ?
#
loop_
_entity_poly.entity_id
_entity_poly.type
_entity_poly.pdbx_seq_one_letter_code
_entity_poly.pdbx_strand_id
1 'polypeptide(L)'
;MIGSARADSPAIVPRDPIALFNGKDLSGFYTWLGLPGPVDPTKTIHGRNDPDRVFTVVDQIDGAPALRISGQHWGGLITNERYANYRLVAEFRWGNGTGSKRSAVAGISHYS
;
A
#
# COMPACT_ATOMS: atom_id res chain seq x y z
N MET A 1 2.22 -23.99 -0.39
CA MET A 1 1.96 -23.48 -1.76
C MET A 1 2.40 -22.03 -1.79
N ILE A 2 3.41 -21.69 -2.60
CA ILE A 2 3.95 -20.33 -2.71
C ILE A 2 3.21 -19.59 -3.83
N GLY A 3 2.48 -18.52 -3.47
CA GLY A 3 1.85 -17.62 -4.44
C GLY A 3 2.92 -16.79 -5.14
N SER A 4 3.39 -17.28 -6.29
CA SER A 4 4.21 -16.48 -7.20
C SER A 4 3.35 -15.35 -7.72
N ALA A 5 3.83 -14.10 -7.60
CA ALA A 5 3.32 -13.06 -8.49
C ALA A 5 3.56 -13.58 -9.91
N ARG A 6 2.56 -13.50 -10.81
CA ARG A 6 2.72 -14.00 -12.18
C ARG A 6 3.81 -13.19 -12.88
N ALA A 7 5.05 -13.67 -12.81
CA ALA A 7 6.21 -13.01 -13.39
C ALA A 7 6.11 -12.91 -14.93
N ASP A 8 5.27 -13.76 -15.53
CA ASP A 8 5.12 -13.94 -16.97
C ASP A 8 3.83 -13.33 -17.55
N SER A 9 3.00 -12.67 -16.74
CA SER A 9 1.82 -11.97 -17.27
C SER A 9 2.22 -10.59 -17.82
N PRO A 10 1.80 -10.25 -19.06
CA PRO A 10 2.07 -8.93 -19.62
C PRO A 10 1.42 -7.84 -18.76
N ALA A 11 2.04 -6.67 -18.72
CA ALA A 11 1.51 -5.54 -17.96
C ALA A 11 0.14 -5.11 -18.54
N ILE A 12 -0.82 -4.89 -17.65
CA ILE A 12 -2.15 -4.39 -17.97
C ILE A 12 -2.03 -2.89 -18.29
N VAL A 13 -2.57 -2.47 -19.44
CA VAL A 13 -2.77 -1.06 -19.78
C VAL A 13 -4.27 -0.76 -19.64
N PRO A 14 -4.69 -0.09 -18.54
CA PRO A 14 -6.10 0.18 -18.30
C PRO A 14 -6.68 1.08 -19.39
N ARG A 15 -7.82 0.67 -19.96
CA ARG A 15 -8.63 1.52 -20.86
C ARG A 15 -9.79 2.19 -20.11
N ASP A 16 -10.22 1.56 -19.03
CA ASP A 16 -11.26 2.02 -18.12
C ASP A 16 -10.74 2.01 -16.67
N PRO A 17 -11.38 2.74 -15.75
CA PRO A 17 -11.03 2.70 -14.33
C PRO A 17 -11.09 1.29 -13.74
N ILE A 18 -10.04 0.89 -13.04
CA ILE A 18 -9.98 -0.39 -12.30
C ILE A 18 -9.94 -0.08 -10.81
N ALA A 19 -10.91 -0.60 -10.07
CA ALA A 19 -10.89 -0.53 -8.61
C ALA A 19 -9.84 -1.50 -8.05
N LEU A 20 -8.70 -0.95 -7.60
CA LEU A 20 -7.62 -1.78 -7.03
C LEU A 20 -7.94 -2.26 -5.62
N PHE A 21 -8.65 -1.46 -4.82
CA PHE A 21 -9.06 -1.82 -3.46
C PHE A 21 -10.54 -2.23 -3.44
N ASN A 22 -10.81 -3.40 -2.87
CA ASN A 22 -12.15 -4.00 -2.86
C ASN A 22 -12.99 -3.64 -1.61
N GLY A 23 -12.45 -2.86 -0.67
CA GLY A 23 -13.13 -2.47 0.56
C GLY A 23 -13.25 -3.55 1.63
N LYS A 24 -12.72 -4.76 1.40
CA LYS A 24 -12.90 -5.93 2.26
C LYS A 24 -11.58 -6.48 2.79
N ASP A 25 -10.61 -6.64 1.91
CA ASP A 25 -9.34 -7.29 2.23
C ASP A 25 -8.21 -6.82 1.30
N LEU A 26 -7.03 -7.42 1.48
CA LEU A 26 -5.84 -7.12 0.68
C LEU A 26 -5.61 -8.15 -0.45
N SER A 27 -6.62 -8.93 -0.86
CA SER A 27 -6.44 -10.01 -1.84
C SER A 27 -5.94 -9.53 -3.22
N GLY A 28 -6.12 -8.25 -3.56
CA GLY A 28 -5.56 -7.62 -4.76
C GLY A 28 -4.08 -7.22 -4.65
N PHE A 29 -3.48 -7.40 -3.46
CA PHE A 29 -2.15 -6.91 -3.13
C PHE A 29 -1.31 -7.97 -2.41
N TYR A 30 0.00 -7.71 -2.36
CA TYR A 30 0.90 -8.30 -1.39
C TYR A 30 1.69 -7.20 -0.69
N THR A 31 2.17 -7.49 0.52
CA THR A 31 3.00 -6.57 1.29
C THR A 31 4.48 -6.90 1.10
N TRP A 32 5.33 -5.89 1.24
CA TRP A 32 6.77 -6.09 1.31
C TRP A 32 7.38 -5.19 2.38
N LEU A 33 7.94 -5.78 3.42
CA LEU A 33 8.61 -5.16 4.55
C LEU A 33 10.11 -5.46 4.47
N GLY A 34 10.82 -4.66 3.67
CA GLY A 34 12.21 -4.91 3.29
C GLY A 34 13.26 -4.28 4.20
N LEU A 35 12.87 -3.37 5.08
CA LEU A 35 13.79 -2.65 5.96
C LEU A 35 13.15 -2.40 7.35
N PRO A 36 13.96 -2.37 8.43
CA PRO A 36 13.48 -2.01 9.77
C PRO A 36 12.91 -0.60 9.76
N GLY A 37 11.74 -0.38 10.35
CA GLY A 37 11.10 0.93 10.33
C GLY A 37 11.63 1.92 11.37
N PRO A 38 11.07 3.14 11.39
CA PRO A 38 11.52 4.22 12.26
C PRO A 38 11.15 4.02 13.74
N VAL A 39 10.18 3.15 14.03
CA VAL A 39 9.72 2.88 15.39
C VAL A 39 10.72 1.99 16.14
N ASP A 40 11.29 1.01 15.44
CA ASP A 40 12.33 0.14 15.96
C ASP A 40 13.31 -0.24 14.82
N PRO A 41 14.45 0.46 14.73
CA PRO A 41 15.43 0.21 13.67
C PRO A 41 16.18 -1.12 13.85
N THR A 42 15.95 -1.85 14.95
CA THR A 42 16.59 -3.14 15.24
C THR A 42 15.72 -4.33 14.84
N LYS A 43 14.44 -4.11 14.49
CA LYS A 43 13.50 -5.14 14.06
C LYS A 43 13.98 -5.91 12.83
N THR A 44 13.59 -7.18 12.78
CA THR A 44 13.87 -8.09 11.66
C THR A 44 13.14 -7.68 10.38
N ILE A 45 13.78 -7.89 9.23
CA ILE A 45 13.17 -7.75 7.91
C ILE A 45 12.17 -8.89 7.68
N HIS A 46 10.91 -8.57 7.41
CA HIS A 46 9.84 -9.57 7.29
C HIS A 46 9.55 -10.01 5.84
N GLY A 47 10.10 -9.34 4.83
CA GLY A 47 9.88 -9.69 3.43
C GLY A 47 8.40 -9.59 3.08
N ARG A 48 7.78 -10.68 2.61
CA ARG A 48 6.34 -10.70 2.25
C ARG A 48 5.39 -10.95 3.43
N ASN A 49 5.92 -11.18 4.62
CA ASN A 49 5.10 -11.37 5.80
C ASN A 49 4.86 -10.02 6.48
N ASP A 50 3.65 -9.84 7.02
CA ASP A 50 3.27 -8.66 7.80
C ASP A 50 2.77 -9.07 9.20
N PRO A 51 3.65 -9.61 10.07
CA PRO A 51 3.25 -10.09 11.39
C PRO A 51 2.77 -8.97 12.32
N ASP A 52 3.26 -7.74 12.09
CA ASP A 52 2.93 -6.56 12.89
C ASP A 52 1.70 -5.81 12.36
N ARG A 53 1.04 -6.33 11.32
CA ARG A 53 -0.18 -5.74 10.73
C ARG A 53 0.01 -4.28 10.34
N VAL A 54 1.13 -3.99 9.66
CA VAL A 54 1.45 -2.67 9.10
C VAL A 54 0.38 -2.24 8.11
N PHE A 55 -0.15 -3.18 7.33
CA PHE A 55 -1.21 -2.97 6.36
C PHE A 55 -2.48 -3.69 6.81
N THR A 56 -3.56 -2.94 7.05
CA THR A 56 -4.86 -3.51 7.41
C THR A 56 -6.00 -2.83 6.68
N VAL A 57 -7.15 -3.51 6.62
CA VAL A 57 -8.42 -2.87 6.30
C VAL A 57 -9.12 -2.49 7.60
N VAL A 58 -9.69 -1.30 7.63
CA VAL A 58 -10.53 -0.81 8.73
C VAL A 58 -11.92 -0.50 8.18
N ASP A 59 -12.96 -0.88 8.93
CA ASP A 59 -14.33 -0.89 8.40
C ASP A 59 -14.95 0.50 8.26
N GLN A 60 -14.52 1.46 9.09
CA GLN A 60 -15.12 2.80 9.12
C GLN A 60 -14.07 3.89 9.28
N ILE A 61 -13.83 4.57 8.16
CA ILE A 61 -13.11 5.83 8.04
C ILE A 61 -14.02 6.73 7.20
N ASP A 62 -14.57 7.76 7.84
CA ASP A 62 -15.50 8.70 7.21
C ASP A 62 -16.73 8.01 6.56
N GLY A 63 -17.20 6.92 7.18
CA GLY A 63 -18.38 6.16 6.74
C GLY A 63 -18.11 5.06 5.71
N ALA A 64 -16.86 4.85 5.31
CA ALA A 64 -16.47 3.82 4.35
C ALA A 64 -15.28 2.97 4.83
N PRO A 65 -15.09 1.74 4.32
CA PRO A 65 -13.89 0.98 4.60
C PRO A 65 -12.66 1.63 3.96
N ALA A 66 -11.52 1.56 4.64
CA ALA A 66 -10.28 2.13 4.16
C ALA A 66 -9.07 1.24 4.46
N LEU A 67 -8.02 1.42 3.66
CA LEU A 67 -6.72 0.85 3.93
C LEU A 67 -5.98 1.71 4.96
N ARG A 68 -5.50 1.08 6.03
CA ARG A 68 -4.66 1.71 7.07
C ARG A 68 -3.24 1.22 6.94
N ILE A 69 -2.29 2.18 6.94
CA ILE A 69 -0.86 1.91 6.99
C ILE A 69 -0.31 2.47 8.30
N SER A 70 0.25 1.63 9.17
CA SER A 70 0.75 2.06 10.49
C SER A 70 2.07 2.84 10.42
N GLY A 71 2.90 2.56 9.40
CA GLY A 71 4.24 3.14 9.26
C GLY A 71 5.30 2.55 10.22
N GLN A 72 4.98 1.47 10.94
CA GLN A 72 5.91 0.84 11.89
C GLN A 72 7.17 0.26 11.21
N HIS A 73 7.04 -0.19 9.97
CA HIS A 73 8.11 -0.75 9.13
C HIS A 73 8.24 0.00 7.81
N TRP A 74 9.45 0.03 7.24
CA TRP A 74 9.63 0.49 5.87
C TRP A 74 9.23 -0.61 4.89
N GLY A 75 8.33 -0.27 3.98
CA GLY A 75 7.78 -1.23 3.05
C GLY A 75 6.79 -0.64 2.06
N GLY A 76 6.10 -1.52 1.36
CA GLY A 76 5.09 -1.17 0.37
C GLY A 76 3.94 -2.15 0.35
N LEU A 77 2.80 -1.66 -0.14
CA LEU A 77 1.68 -2.44 -0.60
C LEU A 77 1.72 -2.45 -2.12
N ILE A 78 1.75 -3.64 -2.72
CA ILE A 78 2.02 -3.81 -4.15
C ILE A 78 0.89 -4.61 -4.78
N THR A 79 0.39 -4.19 -5.94
CA THR A 79 -0.63 -4.94 -6.67
C THR A 79 -0.10 -6.30 -7.11
N ASN A 80 -0.96 -7.32 -7.09
CA ASN A 80 -0.59 -8.65 -7.61
C ASN A 80 -0.36 -8.63 -9.13
N GLU A 81 -1.10 -7.76 -9.82
CA GLU A 81 -0.96 -7.51 -11.25
C GLU A 81 0.05 -6.40 -11.53
N ARG A 82 0.64 -6.45 -12.73
CA ARG A 82 1.53 -5.40 -13.24
C ARG A 82 0.74 -4.47 -14.13
N TYR A 83 0.96 -3.16 -13.99
CA TYR A 83 0.32 -2.14 -14.83
C TYR A 83 1.36 -1.29 -15.55
N ALA A 84 1.02 -0.81 -16.75
CA ALA A 84 1.82 0.12 -17.53
C ALA A 84 0.94 1.22 -18.13
N ASN A 85 1.54 2.38 -18.43
CA ASN A 85 0.86 3.52 -19.08
C ASN A 85 -0.48 3.89 -18.43
N TYR A 86 -0.52 3.95 -17.09
CA TYR A 86 -1.72 4.17 -16.31
C TYR A 86 -1.67 5.49 -15.56
N ARG A 87 -2.85 5.99 -15.17
CA ARG A 87 -3.02 7.05 -14.17
C ARG A 87 -3.55 6.44 -12.89
N LEU A 88 -2.81 6.61 -11.79
CA LEU A 88 -3.25 6.20 -10.46
C LEU A 88 -3.98 7.37 -9.78
N VAL A 89 -5.17 7.08 -9.25
CA VAL A 89 -5.94 8.02 -8.41
C VAL A 89 -6.13 7.36 -7.05
N ALA A 90 -5.79 8.09 -5.98
CA ALA A 90 -5.96 7.65 -4.61
C ALA A 90 -6.28 8.84 -3.70
N GLU A 91 -7.16 8.62 -2.74
CA GLU A 91 -7.46 9.54 -1.66
C GLU A 91 -6.78 9.04 -0.39
N PHE A 92 -6.22 9.95 0.40
CA PHE A 92 -5.53 9.61 1.64
C PHE A 92 -5.75 10.66 2.71
N ARG A 93 -5.67 10.21 3.97
CA ARG A 93 -5.64 11.08 5.14
C ARG A 93 -4.53 10.63 6.08
N TRP A 94 -4.01 11.56 6.85
CA TRP A 94 -3.03 11.27 7.90
C TRP A 94 -3.74 11.00 9.23
N GLY A 95 -3.21 10.06 10.02
CA GLY A 95 -3.67 9.85 11.39
C GLY A 95 -3.18 10.94 12.35
N ASN A 96 -3.78 11.02 13.54
CA ASN A 96 -3.55 12.07 14.54
C ASN A 96 -2.17 12.01 15.26
N GLY A 97 -1.24 11.15 14.81
CA GLY A 97 0.08 10.99 15.41
C GLY A 97 1.17 11.00 14.34
N THR A 98 1.70 12.18 14.03
CA THR A 98 2.87 12.34 13.16
C THR A 98 4.09 12.76 14.00
N GLY A 99 4.54 11.86 14.86
CA GLY A 99 5.82 11.99 15.53
C GLY A 99 6.96 11.70 14.56
N SER A 100 7.63 12.76 14.11
CA SER A 100 8.92 12.79 13.40
C SER A 100 8.94 12.49 11.88
N LYS A 101 8.96 13.61 11.13
CA LYS A 101 9.65 13.80 9.84
C LYS A 101 9.12 13.03 8.62
N ARG A 102 7.95 13.45 8.11
CA ARG A 102 7.74 13.68 6.66
C ARG A 102 6.78 14.86 6.46
N SER A 103 7.32 16.08 6.44
CA SER A 103 6.69 17.15 5.66
C SER A 103 6.91 16.82 4.20
N ALA A 104 5.94 16.15 3.57
CA ALA A 104 5.88 16.03 2.13
C ALA A 104 4.46 16.40 1.71
N VAL A 105 4.34 17.68 1.32
CA VAL A 105 3.34 18.31 0.47
C VAL A 105 2.16 17.41 0.10
N ALA A 106 0.99 17.71 0.68
CA ALA A 106 -0.29 17.40 0.05
C ALA A 106 -0.38 18.26 -1.21
N GLY A 107 0.06 17.71 -2.33
CA GLY A 107 -0.02 18.31 -3.64
C GLY A 107 -0.53 17.25 -4.60
N ILE A 108 -1.73 17.48 -5.13
CA ILE A 108 -2.14 16.86 -6.39
C ILE A 108 -1.13 17.35 -7.42
N SER A 109 -0.14 16.52 -7.76
CA SER A 109 0.70 16.79 -8.91
C SER A 109 -0.01 16.21 -10.13
N HIS A 110 -0.84 17.05 -10.74
CA HIS A 110 -1.14 16.92 -12.17
C HIS A 110 0.18 17.23 -12.90
N TYR A 111 0.68 16.29 -13.69
CA TYR A 111 1.58 16.62 -14.79
C TYR A 111 0.83 16.32 -16.08
N SER A 112 0.63 17.38 -16.87
CA SER A 112 0.23 17.33 -18.28
C SER A 112 1.36 16.80 -19.15
#